data_AF-A0A9Q2RY96-F1
#
_entry.id   AF-A0A9Q2RY96-F1
#
_cell.length_a   1.000
_cell.length_b   1.000
_cell.length_c   1.000
_cell.angle_alpha   90.00
_cell.angle_beta   90.00
_cell.angle_gamma   90.00
#
_symmetry.space_group_name_H-M   'P 1'
#
loop_
_entity.id
_entity.type
_entity.pdbx_description
1 polymer ?
#
loop_
_entity_poly.entity_id
_entity_poly.type
_entity_poly.pdbx_seq_one_letter_code
_entity_poly.pdbx_strand_id
1 'polypeptide(L)'
;MNMPIRDALRGVVSLADATEDMLEPASKLLPEPLRSRFHSAMQAFEQAGKRLLHAPIDMERISDAAQFARGTTLDKSGVNTAASVIVFAWEHLNQSRVEHRHLISETIVADRLSRLQPDGGTTGFAFAASLFLDLRQSSAIGVMPGLTRGITEDEETEVDLALMAIAVWLSSKRADTLEEEEKLLDLSMALVRALQSEAATAFQSQEALAQFLDETSSHL
;
A
#
# COMPACT_ATOMS: atom_id res chain seq x y z
N MET A 1 1.16 6.58 -22.54
CA MET A 1 0.86 6.21 -21.13
C MET A 1 0.55 7.51 -20.41
N ASN A 2 -0.72 7.75 -20.08
CA ASN A 2 -1.14 8.99 -19.42
C ASN A 2 -1.18 8.69 -17.92
N MET A 3 -0.21 9.17 -17.14
CA MET A 3 -0.25 9.06 -15.68
C MET A 3 -1.54 9.74 -15.19
N PRO A 4 -2.36 9.07 -14.36
CA PRO A 4 -3.48 9.74 -13.73
C PRO A 4 -2.97 10.92 -12.89
N ILE A 5 -3.67 12.04 -12.97
CA ILE A 5 -3.34 13.27 -12.24
C ILE A 5 -3.15 12.99 -10.74
N ARG A 6 -3.85 11.98 -10.20
CA ARG A 6 -3.72 11.53 -8.81
C ARG A 6 -2.35 10.96 -8.46
N ASP A 7 -1.75 10.13 -9.33
CA ASP A 7 -0.41 9.56 -9.09
C ASP A 7 0.67 10.64 -9.20
N ALA A 8 0.49 11.60 -10.12
CA ALA A 8 1.36 12.76 -10.20
C ALA A 8 1.25 13.64 -8.93
N LEU A 9 0.04 13.84 -8.41
CA LEU A 9 -0.19 14.60 -7.18
C LEU A 9 0.32 13.86 -5.93
N ARG A 10 0.18 12.53 -5.84
CA ARG A 10 0.79 11.73 -4.76
C ARG A 10 2.31 11.76 -4.81
N GLY A 11 2.89 11.63 -6.01
CA GLY A 11 4.34 11.78 -6.20
C GLY A 11 4.84 13.13 -5.71
N VAL A 12 4.10 14.21 -5.96
CA VAL A 12 4.43 15.57 -5.48
C VAL A 12 4.24 15.71 -3.97
N VAL A 13 3.22 15.10 -3.35
CA VAL A 13 3.01 15.15 -1.89
C VAL A 13 4.03 14.30 -1.14
N SER A 14 4.37 13.12 -1.64
CA SER A 14 5.44 12.33 -1.03
C SER A 14 6.82 12.93 -1.28
N LEU A 15 7.05 13.56 -2.45
CA LEU A 15 8.22 14.42 -2.59
C LEU A 15 8.16 15.57 -1.61
N ALA A 16 7.01 16.21 -1.35
CA ALA A 16 6.88 17.29 -0.38
C ALA A 16 7.29 16.83 1.03
N ASP A 17 6.76 15.70 1.50
CA ASP A 17 7.12 15.09 2.79
C ASP A 17 8.62 14.67 2.84
N ALA A 18 9.17 14.13 1.75
CA ALA A 18 10.60 13.79 1.63
C ALA A 18 11.51 15.01 1.37
N THR A 19 10.94 16.14 0.94
CA THR A 19 11.67 17.37 0.59
C THR A 19 11.68 18.39 1.70
N GLU A 20 10.93 18.24 2.79
CA GLU A 20 11.12 19.12 3.94
C GLU A 20 12.58 19.04 4.44
N ASP A 21 13.14 17.82 4.53
CA ASP A 21 14.53 17.57 4.89
C ASP A 21 15.54 17.88 3.76
N MET A 22 15.18 17.69 2.48
CA MET A 22 16.08 17.96 1.34
C MET A 22 16.07 19.42 0.85
N LEU A 23 14.98 20.17 1.07
CA LEU A 23 14.83 21.58 0.68
C LEU A 23 15.06 22.53 1.86
N GLU A 24 15.16 22.06 3.09
CA GLU A 24 15.60 22.85 4.25
C GLU A 24 16.90 23.67 3.96
N PRO A 25 17.92 23.11 3.29
CA PRO A 25 19.13 23.86 2.94
C PRO A 25 18.85 24.97 1.90
N ALA A 26 17.91 24.76 0.98
CA ALA A 26 17.56 25.69 -0.08
C ALA A 26 16.56 26.78 0.39
N SER A 27 15.65 26.45 1.30
CA SER A 27 14.69 27.38 1.88
C SER A 27 15.39 28.41 2.79
N LYS A 28 16.49 28.01 3.45
CA LYS A 28 17.43 28.89 4.18
C LYS A 28 18.11 29.93 3.29
N LEU A 29 18.14 29.74 1.97
CA LEU A 29 18.67 30.70 1.00
C LEU A 29 17.61 31.71 0.50
N LEU A 30 16.32 31.45 0.74
CA LEU A 30 15.26 32.39 0.38
C LEU A 30 15.19 33.53 1.40
N PRO A 31 15.17 34.81 0.98
CA PRO A 31 14.93 35.92 1.88
C PRO A 31 13.47 35.94 2.37
N GLU A 32 13.22 36.45 3.57
CA GLU A 32 11.85 36.78 3.99
C GLU A 32 11.30 37.93 3.12
N PRO A 33 10.01 37.94 2.77
CA PRO A 33 8.89 37.10 3.25
C PRO A 33 8.64 35.83 2.41
N LEU A 34 9.51 35.52 1.44
CA LEU A 34 9.29 34.42 0.50
C LEU A 34 9.45 33.06 1.16
N ARG A 35 10.35 32.96 2.14
CA ARG A 35 10.54 31.76 2.96
C ARG A 35 9.28 31.41 3.75
N SER A 36 8.67 32.37 4.45
CA SER A 36 7.42 32.10 5.18
C SER A 36 6.29 31.69 4.25
N ARG A 37 6.17 32.33 3.08
CA ARG A 37 5.13 32.01 2.09
C ARG A 37 5.32 30.64 1.46
N PHE A 38 6.56 30.24 1.20
CA PHE A 38 6.90 28.90 0.72
C PHE A 38 6.50 27.83 1.75
N HIS A 39 6.83 28.06 3.02
CA HIS A 39 6.50 27.12 4.10
C HIS A 39 4.98 26.99 4.33
N SER A 40 4.25 28.12 4.31
CA SER A 40 2.78 28.11 4.38
C SER A 40 2.13 27.45 3.15
N ALA A 41 2.72 27.60 1.96
CA ALA A 41 2.24 26.94 0.76
C ALA A 41 2.46 25.42 0.82
N MET A 42 3.60 24.96 1.34
CA MET A 42 3.89 23.54 1.55
C MET A 42 2.95 22.90 2.58
N GLN A 43 2.76 23.52 3.75
CA GLN A 43 1.78 23.04 4.75
C GLN A 43 0.35 23.00 4.21
N ALA A 44 -0.05 24.02 3.44
CA ALA A 44 -1.37 24.04 2.81
C ALA A 44 -1.49 22.92 1.76
N PHE A 45 -0.41 22.59 1.06
CA PHE A 45 -0.37 21.51 0.07
C PHE A 45 -0.37 20.11 0.70
N GLU A 46 0.30 19.91 1.83
CA GLU A 46 0.21 18.67 2.61
C GLU A 46 -1.21 18.46 3.16
N GLN A 47 -1.78 19.50 3.78
CA GLN A 47 -3.13 19.41 4.36
C GLN A 47 -4.22 19.26 3.28
N ALA A 48 -4.09 19.95 2.15
CA ALA A 48 -5.03 19.82 1.03
C ALA A 48 -4.79 18.53 0.22
N GLY A 49 -3.54 18.13 0.03
CA GLY A 49 -3.13 16.94 -0.70
C GLY A 49 -3.64 15.67 -0.02
N LYS A 50 -3.45 15.53 1.30
CA LYS A 50 -3.99 14.40 2.08
C LYS A 50 -5.51 14.25 1.95
N ARG A 51 -6.25 15.36 1.81
CA ARG A 51 -7.71 15.37 1.64
C ARG A 51 -8.20 15.21 0.19
N LEU A 52 -7.40 15.61 -0.80
CA LEU A 52 -7.79 15.58 -2.23
C LEU A 52 -7.40 14.27 -2.94
N LEU A 53 -6.50 13.47 -2.35
CA LEU A 53 -5.89 12.30 -2.99
C LEU A 53 -6.64 10.97 -2.79
N HIS A 54 -7.52 10.87 -1.79
CA HIS A 54 -8.29 9.66 -1.54
C HIS A 54 -9.78 9.96 -1.69
N ALA A 55 -10.45 9.24 -2.59
CA ALA A 55 -11.87 9.00 -2.36
C ALA A 55 -11.97 8.35 -0.97
N PRO A 56 -12.86 8.82 -0.07
CA PRO A 56 -12.90 8.31 1.29
C PRO A 56 -13.02 6.80 1.26
N ILE A 57 -12.05 6.11 1.87
CA ILE A 57 -12.13 4.67 2.08
C ILE A 57 -13.17 4.47 3.17
N ASP A 58 -14.17 3.66 2.87
CA ASP A 58 -15.23 3.28 3.78
C ASP A 58 -15.28 1.74 3.92
N MET A 59 -16.14 1.28 4.81
CA MET A 59 -16.29 -0.15 5.11
C MET A 59 -16.75 -0.96 3.89
N GLU A 60 -17.56 -0.37 3.01
CA GLU A 60 -18.03 -1.04 1.78
C GLU A 60 -16.86 -1.32 0.86
N ARG A 61 -16.00 -0.32 0.61
CA ARG A 61 -14.79 -0.47 -0.21
C ARG A 61 -13.81 -1.49 0.37
N ILE A 62 -13.61 -1.50 1.68
CA ILE A 62 -12.74 -2.50 2.35
C ILE A 62 -13.32 -3.90 2.16
N SER A 63 -14.62 -4.08 2.36
CA SER A 63 -15.30 -5.35 2.13
C SER A 63 -15.17 -5.82 0.67
N ASP A 64 -15.38 -4.93 -0.29
CA ASP A 64 -15.24 -5.22 -1.72
C ASP A 64 -13.81 -5.61 -2.09
N ALA A 65 -12.81 -4.90 -1.53
CA ALA A 65 -11.41 -5.24 -1.72
C ALA A 65 -11.04 -6.61 -1.12
N ALA A 66 -11.57 -6.95 0.07
CA ALA A 66 -11.38 -8.26 0.68
C ALA A 66 -12.03 -9.39 -0.14
N GLN A 67 -13.21 -9.13 -0.71
CA GLN A 67 -13.86 -10.06 -1.64
C GLN A 67 -13.04 -10.24 -2.92
N PHE A 68 -12.55 -9.14 -3.50
CA PHE A 68 -11.67 -9.19 -4.66
C PHE A 68 -10.38 -9.97 -4.37
N ALA A 69 -9.75 -9.72 -3.21
CA ALA A 69 -8.51 -10.40 -2.79
C ALA A 69 -8.69 -11.91 -2.61
N ARG A 70 -9.92 -12.40 -2.39
CA ARG A 70 -10.25 -13.84 -2.36
C ARG A 70 -10.75 -14.38 -3.71
N GLY A 71 -10.78 -13.55 -4.75
CA GLY A 71 -11.25 -13.91 -6.08
C GLY A 71 -12.76 -14.15 -6.17
N THR A 72 -13.56 -13.65 -5.22
CA THR A 72 -15.03 -13.82 -5.25
C THR A 72 -15.71 -12.80 -6.17
N THR A 73 -15.10 -11.62 -6.35
CA THR A 73 -15.54 -10.57 -7.28
C THR A 73 -14.35 -10.14 -8.13
N LEU A 74 -14.52 -10.09 -9.46
CA LEU A 74 -13.41 -9.87 -10.41
C LEU A 74 -13.76 -8.89 -11.53
N ASP A 75 -14.76 -8.03 -11.28
CA ASP A 75 -15.16 -7.02 -12.24
C ASP A 75 -14.19 -5.82 -12.22
N LYS A 76 -14.29 -4.96 -13.25
CA LYS A 76 -13.43 -3.78 -13.36
C LYS A 76 -13.60 -2.79 -12.20
N SER A 77 -14.78 -2.76 -11.57
CA SER A 77 -15.02 -1.94 -10.39
C SER A 77 -14.19 -2.47 -9.20
N GLY A 78 -14.24 -3.79 -8.96
CA GLY A 78 -13.46 -4.47 -7.94
C GLY A 78 -11.95 -4.23 -8.06
N VAL A 79 -11.41 -4.23 -9.28
CA VAL A 79 -9.97 -3.93 -9.53
C VAL A 79 -9.57 -2.56 -8.97
N ASN A 80 -10.33 -1.51 -9.29
CA ASN A 80 -10.00 -0.14 -8.86
C ASN A 80 -10.22 0.04 -7.35
N THR A 81 -11.26 -0.59 -6.80
CA THR A 81 -11.52 -0.58 -5.36
C THR A 81 -10.40 -1.28 -4.59
N ALA A 82 -10.01 -2.48 -5.02
CA ALA A 82 -8.90 -3.23 -4.41
C ALA A 82 -7.59 -2.45 -4.50
N ALA A 83 -7.27 -1.85 -5.65
CA ALA A 83 -6.07 -1.03 -5.79
C ALA A 83 -6.07 0.18 -4.83
N SER A 84 -7.22 0.88 -4.71
CA SER A 84 -7.35 2.01 -3.79
C SER A 84 -7.18 1.61 -2.33
N VAL A 85 -7.74 0.46 -1.93
CA VAL A 85 -7.66 -0.07 -0.56
C VAL A 85 -6.25 -0.56 -0.22
N ILE A 86 -5.56 -1.22 -1.16
CA ILE A 86 -4.17 -1.65 -0.97
C ILE A 86 -3.25 -0.42 -0.79
N VAL A 87 -3.46 0.63 -1.58
CA VAL A 87 -2.69 1.88 -1.45
C VAL A 87 -2.98 2.57 -0.11
N PHE A 88 -4.25 2.63 0.30
CA PHE A 88 -4.63 3.15 1.62
C PHE A 88 -3.93 2.39 2.74
N ALA A 89 -3.96 1.06 2.71
CA ALA A 89 -3.35 0.23 3.73
C ALA A 89 -1.82 0.38 3.75
N TRP A 90 -1.19 0.47 2.57
CA TRP A 90 0.24 0.77 2.46
C TRP A 90 0.60 2.11 3.10
N GLU A 91 -0.14 3.17 2.76
CA GLU A 91 0.11 4.51 3.30
C GLU A 91 -0.12 4.56 4.81
N HIS A 92 -1.17 3.89 5.31
CA HIS A 92 -1.42 3.76 6.75
C HIS A 92 -0.23 3.11 7.48
N LEU A 93 0.27 1.98 6.96
CA LEU A 93 1.44 1.28 7.51
C LEU A 93 2.76 2.06 7.36
N ASN A 94 2.83 2.98 6.40
CA ASN A 94 4.02 3.81 6.18
C ASN A 94 4.00 5.07 7.07
N GLN A 95 2.82 5.63 7.36
CA GLN A 95 2.65 6.78 8.28
C GLN A 95 3.09 6.48 9.71
N SER A 96 3.01 5.21 10.13
CA SER A 96 3.48 4.79 11.45
C SER A 96 5.00 4.64 11.54
N ARG A 97 5.74 4.87 10.44
CA ARG A 97 7.21 4.78 10.36
C ARG A 97 7.85 6.18 10.40
N VAL A 98 9.01 6.27 11.03
CA VAL A 98 9.79 7.52 11.14
C VAL A 98 10.38 7.95 9.80
N GLU A 99 10.65 7.01 8.89
CA GLU A 99 11.23 7.28 7.57
C GLU A 99 10.30 6.75 6.46
N HIS A 100 9.66 7.67 5.73
CA HIS A 100 8.76 7.37 4.61
C HIS A 100 9.55 6.99 3.35
N ARG A 101 10.20 5.81 3.35
CA ARG A 101 11.19 5.46 2.31
C ARG A 101 10.60 5.08 0.95
N HIS A 102 9.37 4.55 0.90
CA HIS A 102 8.82 3.94 -0.31
C HIS A 102 7.42 4.43 -0.65
N LEU A 103 7.22 4.66 -1.95
CA LEU A 103 5.95 5.00 -2.56
C LEU A 103 5.27 3.77 -3.15
N ILE A 104 3.95 3.86 -3.30
CA ILE A 104 3.12 2.89 -4.03
C ILE A 104 2.31 3.60 -5.13
N SER A 105 2.25 3.03 -6.33
CA SER A 105 1.43 3.55 -7.44
C SER A 105 0.13 2.78 -7.58
N GLU A 106 -1.00 3.46 -7.36
CA GLU A 106 -2.35 2.91 -7.55
C GLU A 106 -2.57 2.44 -8.98
N THR A 107 -2.06 3.19 -9.97
CA THR A 107 -2.21 2.82 -11.39
C THR A 107 -1.50 1.52 -11.72
N ILE A 108 -0.27 1.34 -11.22
CA ILE A 108 0.46 0.10 -11.45
C ILE A 108 -0.21 -1.04 -10.70
N VAL A 109 -0.65 -0.84 -9.45
CA VAL A 109 -1.44 -1.84 -8.72
C VAL A 109 -2.68 -2.23 -9.54
N ALA A 110 -3.50 -1.28 -9.98
CA ALA A 110 -4.70 -1.55 -10.77
C ALA A 110 -4.38 -2.27 -12.10
N ASP A 111 -3.31 -1.89 -12.80
CA ASP A 111 -2.86 -2.58 -14.02
C ASP A 111 -2.49 -4.04 -13.72
N ARG A 112 -1.72 -4.30 -12.65
CA ARG A 112 -1.37 -5.66 -12.22
C ARG A 112 -2.61 -6.48 -11.84
N LEU A 113 -3.50 -5.91 -11.04
CA LEU A 113 -4.75 -6.53 -10.64
C LEU A 113 -5.67 -6.84 -11.84
N SER A 114 -5.68 -5.98 -12.86
CA SER A 114 -6.49 -6.22 -14.08
C SER A 114 -6.00 -7.38 -14.94
N ARG A 115 -4.73 -7.77 -14.79
CA ARG A 115 -4.09 -8.87 -15.52
C ARG A 115 -4.14 -10.19 -14.76
N LEU A 116 -4.41 -10.15 -13.45
CA LEU A 116 -4.68 -11.35 -12.66
C LEU A 116 -6.02 -11.93 -13.11
N GLN A 117 -5.95 -12.94 -13.97
CA GLN A 117 -7.06 -13.84 -14.19
C GLN A 117 -6.89 -15.04 -13.26
N PRO A 118 -7.96 -15.51 -12.59
CA PRO A 118 -7.90 -16.77 -11.89
C PRO A 118 -7.75 -17.88 -12.92
N ASP A 119 -6.53 -18.36 -13.10
CA ASP A 119 -6.30 -19.56 -13.89
C ASP A 119 -7.12 -20.70 -13.26
N GLY A 120 -8.01 -21.30 -14.06
CA GLY A 120 -8.77 -22.49 -13.69
C GLY A 120 -9.74 -22.34 -12.50
N GLY A 121 -10.15 -21.12 -12.13
CA GLY A 121 -11.07 -20.91 -11.00
C GLY A 121 -10.39 -20.93 -9.61
N THR A 122 -9.09 -20.64 -9.56
CA THR A 122 -8.36 -20.43 -8.30
C THR A 122 -9.02 -19.32 -7.48
N THR A 123 -9.50 -19.63 -6.27
CA THR A 123 -10.16 -18.69 -5.35
C THR A 123 -9.61 -18.85 -3.92
N GLY A 124 -10.06 -18.01 -3.00
CA GLY A 124 -9.65 -18.05 -1.59
C GLY A 124 -8.19 -17.65 -1.40
N PHE A 125 -7.51 -18.26 -0.43
CA PHE A 125 -6.13 -17.90 -0.07
C PHE A 125 -5.12 -18.15 -1.19
N ALA A 126 -5.37 -19.13 -2.07
CA ALA A 126 -4.51 -19.37 -3.22
C ALA A 126 -4.54 -18.20 -4.21
N PHE A 127 -5.70 -17.56 -4.41
CA PHE A 127 -5.82 -16.36 -5.25
C PHE A 127 -5.17 -15.14 -4.57
N ALA A 128 -5.42 -14.96 -3.27
CA ALA A 128 -4.79 -13.90 -2.48
C ALA A 128 -3.26 -14.01 -2.55
N ALA A 129 -2.71 -15.21 -2.36
CA ALA A 129 -1.28 -15.46 -2.47
C ALA A 129 -0.71 -15.08 -3.84
N SER A 130 -1.36 -15.49 -4.93
CA SER A 130 -0.95 -15.10 -6.29
C SER A 130 -0.97 -13.60 -6.50
N LEU A 131 -2.01 -12.92 -5.99
CA LEU A 131 -2.14 -11.47 -6.09
C LEU A 131 -0.96 -10.77 -5.41
N PHE A 132 -0.67 -11.13 -4.16
CA PHE A 132 0.38 -10.47 -3.40
C PHE A 132 1.79 -10.85 -3.88
N LEU A 133 2.00 -12.06 -4.40
CA LEU A 133 3.24 -12.42 -5.09
C LEU A 133 3.44 -11.61 -6.37
N ASP A 134 2.38 -11.42 -7.16
CA ASP A 134 2.43 -10.62 -8.39
C ASP A 134 2.74 -9.14 -8.10
N LEU A 135 2.13 -8.57 -7.05
CA LEU A 135 2.46 -7.22 -6.56
C LEU A 135 3.89 -7.15 -6.02
N ARG A 136 4.32 -8.14 -5.23
CA ARG A 136 5.70 -8.29 -4.73
C ARG A 136 6.73 -8.41 -5.85
N GLN A 137 6.36 -8.76 -7.08
CA GLN A 137 7.29 -8.79 -8.23
C GLN A 137 7.15 -7.57 -9.16
N SER A 138 6.18 -6.69 -8.90
CA SER A 138 5.88 -5.54 -9.75
C SER A 138 6.74 -4.31 -9.45
N SER A 139 6.73 -3.33 -10.35
CA SER A 139 7.32 -2.00 -10.10
C SER A 139 6.36 -1.06 -9.35
N ALA A 140 5.30 -1.57 -8.71
CA ALA A 140 4.30 -0.75 -8.04
C ALA A 140 4.83 -0.05 -6.79
N ILE A 141 5.85 -0.63 -6.14
CA ILE A 141 6.42 -0.16 -4.88
C ILE A 141 7.89 0.17 -5.08
N GLY A 142 8.34 1.29 -4.52
CA GLY A 142 9.74 1.72 -4.50
C GLY A 142 9.89 3.22 -4.31
N VAL A 143 11.12 3.73 -4.36
CA VAL A 143 11.41 5.19 -4.25
C VAL A 143 10.78 5.97 -5.42
N MET A 144 10.75 5.35 -6.61
CA MET A 144 10.02 5.83 -7.77
C MET A 144 9.29 4.66 -8.45
N PRO A 145 8.00 4.43 -8.14
CA PRO A 145 7.21 3.40 -8.78
C PRO A 145 7.23 3.52 -10.32
N GLY A 146 7.36 2.38 -11.00
CA GLY A 146 7.45 2.31 -12.48
C GLY A 146 8.86 2.41 -13.05
N LEU A 147 9.88 2.72 -12.25
CA LEU A 147 11.29 2.60 -12.61
C LEU A 147 11.92 1.35 -11.99
N THR A 148 13.10 0.93 -12.48
CA THR A 148 13.85 -0.22 -11.93
C THR A 148 13.94 -0.12 -10.41
N ARG A 149 13.56 -1.20 -9.70
CA ARG A 149 13.57 -1.31 -8.25
C ARG A 149 14.92 -0.88 -7.68
N GLY A 150 15.00 0.35 -7.18
CA GLY A 150 16.08 0.81 -6.33
C GLY A 150 15.79 0.47 -4.88
N ILE A 151 15.51 -0.81 -4.60
CA ILE A 151 15.20 -1.33 -3.27
C ILE A 151 16.39 -2.21 -2.86
N THR A 152 16.98 -1.94 -1.71
CA THR A 152 18.04 -2.77 -1.13
C THR A 152 17.46 -4.04 -0.49
N GLU A 153 18.27 -5.07 -0.22
CA GLU A 153 17.79 -6.33 0.40
C GLU A 153 17.10 -6.08 1.77
N ASP A 154 17.63 -5.16 2.58
CA ASP A 154 17.03 -4.77 3.86
C ASP A 154 15.66 -4.10 3.67
N GLU A 155 15.52 -3.30 2.61
CA GLU A 155 14.26 -2.64 2.26
C GLU A 155 13.24 -3.61 1.68
N GLU A 156 13.67 -4.64 0.94
CA GLU A 156 12.79 -5.69 0.43
C GLU A 156 12.08 -6.43 1.57
N THR A 157 12.79 -6.70 2.67
CA THR A 157 12.19 -7.34 3.86
C THR A 157 11.04 -6.51 4.44
N GLU A 158 11.23 -5.19 4.56
CA GLU A 158 10.19 -4.30 5.09
C GLU A 158 9.00 -4.11 4.14
N VAL A 159 9.23 -4.16 2.82
CA VAL A 159 8.17 -4.17 1.81
C VAL A 159 7.38 -5.47 1.89
N ASP A 160 8.06 -6.60 2.03
CA ASP A 160 7.46 -7.93 2.14
C ASP A 160 6.55 -8.02 3.38
N LEU A 161 7.06 -7.60 4.55
CA LEU A 161 6.26 -7.58 5.78
C LEU A 161 5.01 -6.71 5.63
N ALA A 162 5.11 -5.55 4.97
CA ALA A 162 3.96 -4.68 4.74
C ALA A 162 2.93 -5.30 3.78
N LEU A 163 3.37 -5.85 2.65
CA LEU A 163 2.48 -6.54 1.71
C LEU A 163 1.76 -7.71 2.37
N MET A 164 2.46 -8.47 3.20
CA MET A 164 1.90 -9.62 3.90
C MET A 164 0.95 -9.21 5.03
N ALA A 165 1.24 -8.11 5.74
CA ALA A 165 0.30 -7.52 6.69
C ALA A 165 -1.01 -7.11 6.00
N ILE A 166 -0.93 -6.48 4.83
CA ILE A 166 -2.12 -6.10 4.03
C ILE A 166 -2.86 -7.36 3.56
N ALA A 167 -2.14 -8.41 3.15
CA ALA A 167 -2.73 -9.67 2.70
C ALA A 167 -3.47 -10.39 3.83
N VAL A 168 -2.85 -10.48 5.02
CA VAL A 168 -3.45 -11.04 6.23
C VAL A 168 -4.67 -10.20 6.62
N TRP A 169 -4.52 -8.87 6.65
CA TRP A 169 -5.62 -7.96 6.96
C TRP A 169 -6.81 -8.18 6.03
N LEU A 170 -6.64 -8.18 4.71
CA LEU A 170 -7.76 -8.42 3.77
C LEU A 170 -8.35 -9.84 3.84
N SER A 171 -7.59 -10.78 4.42
CA SER A 171 -8.00 -12.18 4.61
C SER A 171 -8.79 -12.41 5.90
N SER A 172 -8.59 -11.57 6.92
CA SER A 172 -9.22 -11.66 8.24
C SER A 172 -10.70 -11.30 8.25
N LYS A 173 -11.39 -11.66 9.34
CA LYS A 173 -12.78 -11.24 9.57
C LYS A 173 -12.87 -9.71 9.61
N ARG A 174 -13.88 -9.15 8.93
CA ARG A 174 -14.11 -7.70 8.90
C ARG A 174 -14.57 -7.19 10.26
N ALA A 175 -14.12 -5.99 10.62
CA ALA A 175 -14.62 -5.26 11.78
C ALA A 175 -15.92 -4.50 11.44
N ASP A 176 -16.53 -3.87 12.44
CA ASP A 176 -17.79 -3.14 12.25
C ASP A 176 -17.55 -1.67 11.87
N THR A 177 -16.36 -1.14 12.16
CA THR A 177 -16.01 0.27 11.96
C THR A 177 -14.65 0.46 11.30
N LEU A 178 -14.47 1.62 10.63
CA LEU A 178 -13.21 1.95 9.97
C LEU A 178 -12.04 2.08 10.96
N GLU A 179 -12.30 2.64 12.14
CA GLU A 179 -11.29 2.75 13.19
C GLU A 179 -10.81 1.37 13.67
N GLU A 180 -11.70 0.38 13.74
CA GLU A 180 -11.33 -0.99 14.08
C GLU A 180 -10.61 -1.69 12.93
N GLU A 181 -10.94 -1.40 11.67
CA GLU A 181 -10.20 -1.91 10.50
C GLU A 181 -8.76 -1.39 10.47
N GLU A 182 -8.54 -0.11 10.78
CA GLU A 182 -7.19 0.47 10.91
C GLU A 182 -6.40 -0.22 12.03
N LYS A 183 -7.01 -0.44 13.20
CA LYS A 183 -6.37 -1.19 14.30
C LYS A 183 -6.11 -2.65 13.93
N LEU A 184 -6.99 -3.28 13.15
CA LEU A 184 -6.80 -4.64 12.65
C LEU A 184 -5.63 -4.72 11.67
N LEU A 185 -5.44 -3.69 10.83
CA LEU A 185 -4.29 -3.57 9.94
C LEU A 185 -2.98 -3.42 10.74
N ASP A 186 -2.96 -2.58 11.78
CA ASP A 186 -1.82 -2.46 12.69
C ASP A 186 -1.50 -3.78 13.39
N LEU A 187 -2.53 -4.49 13.88
CA LEU A 187 -2.39 -5.79 14.52
C LEU A 187 -1.87 -6.85 13.53
N SER A 188 -2.32 -6.81 12.28
CA SER A 188 -1.83 -7.68 11.20
C SER A 188 -0.34 -7.47 10.97
N MET A 189 0.12 -6.22 10.93
CA MET A 189 1.54 -5.88 10.84
C MET A 189 2.33 -6.37 12.06
N ALA A 190 1.81 -6.15 13.27
CA ALA A 190 2.47 -6.62 14.49
C ALA A 190 2.61 -8.15 14.53
N LEU A 191 1.57 -8.88 14.12
CA LEU A 191 1.55 -10.34 14.05
C LEU A 191 2.55 -10.86 13.00
N VAL A 192 2.53 -10.29 11.80
CA VAL A 192 3.47 -10.67 10.72
C VAL A 192 4.92 -10.39 11.11
N ARG A 193 5.20 -9.30 11.83
CA ARG A 193 6.53 -9.03 12.40
C ARG A 193 6.94 -10.02 13.48
N ALA A 194 6.01 -10.44 14.33
CA ALA A 194 6.30 -11.47 15.33
C ALA A 194 6.62 -12.83 14.68
N LEU A 195 6.08 -13.10 13.50
CA LEU A 195 6.29 -14.30 12.69
C LEU A 195 7.29 -14.08 11.54
N GLN A 196 8.24 -13.14 11.67
CA GLN A 196 9.12 -12.72 10.58
C GLN A 196 9.87 -13.87 9.90
N SER A 197 10.30 -14.89 10.65
CA SER A 197 10.98 -16.07 10.11
C SER A 197 10.08 -16.88 9.17
N GLU A 198 8.85 -17.12 9.58
CA GLU A 198 7.83 -17.86 8.85
C GLU A 198 7.38 -17.05 7.62
N ALA A 199 7.13 -15.76 7.83
CA ALA A 199 6.85 -14.76 6.81
C ALA A 199 7.88 -14.76 5.67
N ALA A 200 9.18 -14.79 5.99
CA ALA A 200 10.25 -14.83 4.99
C ALA A 200 10.21 -16.11 4.13
N THR A 201 9.76 -17.23 4.70
CA THR A 201 9.58 -18.48 3.95
C THR A 201 8.29 -18.51 3.13
N ALA A 202 7.24 -17.83 3.59
CA ALA A 202 5.93 -17.83 2.94
C ALA A 202 5.98 -17.24 1.51
N PHE A 203 6.75 -16.18 1.28
CA PHE A 203 6.88 -15.57 -0.05
C PHE A 203 7.65 -16.39 -1.09
N GLN A 204 8.18 -17.56 -0.74
CA GLN A 204 8.92 -18.41 -1.68
C GLN A 204 8.01 -19.15 -2.66
N SER A 205 6.74 -19.37 -2.31
CA SER A 205 5.78 -20.04 -3.19
C SER A 205 4.34 -19.62 -2.91
N GLN A 206 3.48 -19.79 -3.91
CA GLN A 206 2.04 -19.53 -3.77
C GLN A 206 1.41 -20.40 -2.67
N GLU A 207 1.79 -21.67 -2.59
CA GLU A 207 1.24 -22.62 -1.62
C GLU A 207 1.62 -22.24 -0.19
N ALA A 208 2.90 -21.93 0.06
CA ALA A 208 3.37 -21.49 1.37
C ALA A 208 2.70 -20.19 1.82
N LEU A 209 2.55 -19.21 0.90
CA LEU A 209 1.86 -17.97 1.21
C LEU A 209 0.37 -18.21 1.48
N ALA A 210 -0.30 -19.04 0.69
CA ALA A 210 -1.72 -19.35 0.91
C ALA A 210 -1.96 -19.99 2.28
N GLN A 211 -1.10 -20.93 2.69
CA GLN A 211 -1.16 -21.56 4.01
C GLN A 211 -0.91 -20.52 5.12
N PHE A 212 0.11 -19.69 4.97
CA PHE A 212 0.41 -18.63 5.94
C PHE A 212 -0.77 -17.66 6.12
N LEU A 213 -1.44 -17.28 5.03
CA LEU A 213 -2.61 -16.40 5.08
C LEU A 213 -3.79 -17.07 5.81
N ASP A 214 -4.06 -18.35 5.56
CA ASP A 214 -5.13 -19.10 6.24
C ASP A 214 -4.88 -19.15 7.76
N GLU A 215 -3.71 -19.63 8.16
CA GLU A 215 -3.32 -19.80 9.56
C GLU A 215 -3.31 -18.45 10.29
N THR A 216 -2.64 -17.45 9.72
CA THR A 216 -2.43 -16.15 10.39
C THR A 216 -3.72 -15.34 10.48
N SER A 217 -4.53 -15.33 9.41
CA SER A 217 -5.78 -14.55 9.42
C SER A 217 -6.84 -15.13 10.34
N SER A 218 -6.78 -16.43 10.66
CA SER A 218 -7.69 -17.10 11.60
C SER A 218 -7.53 -16.62 13.06
N HIS A 219 -6.39 -16.00 13.38
CA HIS A 219 -6.07 -15.47 14.69
C HIS A 219 -6.53 -14.01 14.90
N LEU A 220 -7.14 -13.40 13.89
CA LEU A 220 -7.58 -12.01 13.84
C LEU A 220 -9.08 -11.93 13.54
#